data_AF-A0A925WX56-F1
#
_entry.id   AF-A0A925WX56-F1
#
_cell.length_a   1.000
_cell.length_b   1.000
_cell.length_c   1.000
_cell.angle_alpha   90.00
_cell.angle_beta   90.00
_cell.angle_gamma   90.00
#
_symmetry.space_group_name_H-M   'P 1'
#
loop_
_entity.id
_entity.type
_entity.pdbx_description
1 polymer ?
#
loop_
_entity_poly.entity_id
_entity_poly.type
_entity_poly.pdbx_seq_one_letter_code
_entity_poly.pdbx_strand_id
1 'polypeptide(L)'
;PPSSVASRDKTLAGLLTGIVLPDLSRARRTFTRRRTEFQLLAVHAAIRRYRWQNDRLPERLEDLVLNDLLADPYTQQPLQYKVTGATTYLLSSVGPLRALDDDTVSAGTVRNSITLPPISDGWR
;
A
#
# COMPACT_ATOMS: atom_id res chain seq x y z
N PRO A 1 -33.50 39.27 -24.99
CA PRO A 1 -33.15 37.89 -25.42
C PRO A 1 -31.64 37.72 -25.66
N PRO A 2 -30.89 37.06 -24.76
CA PRO A 2 -29.58 36.52 -25.09
C PRO A 2 -29.72 35.06 -25.49
N SER A 3 -29.70 34.83 -26.79
CA SER A 3 -29.58 33.52 -27.42
C SER A 3 -28.20 32.90 -27.11
N SER A 4 -28.23 31.80 -26.36
CA SER A 4 -27.53 30.55 -26.72
C SER A 4 -26.08 30.70 -27.25
N VAL A 5 -25.12 30.92 -26.35
CA VAL A 5 -23.68 30.67 -26.62
C VAL A 5 -23.17 29.63 -25.63
N ALA A 6 -23.72 28.42 -25.71
CA ALA A 6 -23.24 27.30 -24.91
C ALA A 6 -23.60 25.97 -25.60
N SER A 7 -23.09 25.76 -26.81
CA SER A 7 -23.16 24.43 -27.44
C SER A 7 -21.79 24.00 -27.92
N ARG A 8 -21.14 23.21 -27.06
CA ARG A 8 -20.44 21.98 -27.44
C ARG A 8 -19.28 22.11 -28.42
N ASP A 9 -18.33 22.98 -28.10
CA ASP A 9 -16.96 22.72 -28.49
C ASP A 9 -16.47 21.50 -27.72
N LYS A 10 -16.61 20.33 -28.34
CA LYS A 10 -15.76 19.16 -28.09
C LYS A 10 -14.35 19.55 -28.55
N THR A 11 -13.69 20.41 -27.78
CA THR A 11 -12.40 21.00 -28.14
C THR A 11 -11.38 19.87 -28.31
N LEU A 12 -10.50 19.96 -29.32
CA LEU A 12 -9.40 18.99 -29.53
C LEU A 12 -8.58 18.75 -28.25
N ALA A 13 -8.43 19.79 -27.43
CA ALA A 13 -7.86 19.69 -26.09
C ALA A 13 -8.61 18.66 -25.21
N GLY A 14 -9.94 18.67 -25.19
CA GLY A 14 -10.77 17.71 -24.45
C GLY A 14 -10.66 16.27 -24.99
N LEU A 15 -10.50 16.10 -26.31
CA LEU A 15 -10.27 14.78 -26.93
C LEU A 15 -8.88 14.22 -26.58
N LEU A 16 -7.83 15.04 -26.66
CA LEU A 16 -6.47 14.63 -26.26
C LEU A 16 -6.40 14.35 -24.75
N THR A 17 -7.05 15.18 -23.96
CA THR A 17 -7.20 14.99 -22.50
C THR A 17 -7.90 13.66 -22.20
N GLY A 18 -8.98 13.33 -22.90
CA GLY A 18 -9.70 12.05 -22.75
C GLY A 18 -8.91 10.79 -23.11
N ILE A 19 -7.90 10.89 -24.00
CA ILE A 19 -7.05 9.76 -24.40
C ILE A 19 -5.89 9.56 -23.41
N VAL A 20 -5.28 10.64 -22.91
CA VAL A 20 -4.06 10.58 -22.09
C VAL A 20 -4.35 10.30 -20.59
N LEU A 21 -5.42 10.85 -20.03
CA LEU A 21 -5.74 10.70 -18.61
C LEU A 21 -6.14 9.29 -18.11
N PRO A 22 -6.84 8.42 -18.88
CA PRO A 22 -7.18 7.09 -18.38
C PRO A 22 -5.94 6.22 -18.16
N ASP A 23 -4.87 6.44 -18.92
CA ASP A 23 -3.63 5.65 -18.82
C ASP A 23 -2.78 6.09 -17.62
N LEU A 24 -2.64 7.40 -17.39
CA LEU A 24 -1.88 7.93 -16.24
C LEU A 24 -2.43 7.44 -14.89
N SER A 25 -3.75 7.38 -14.76
CA SER A 25 -4.40 6.91 -13.52
C SER A 25 -4.10 5.44 -13.25
N ARG A 26 -4.05 4.60 -14.29
CA ARG A 26 -3.71 3.17 -14.20
C ARG A 26 -2.22 2.97 -13.90
N ALA A 27 -1.35 3.73 -14.55
CA ALA A 27 0.09 3.72 -14.30
C ALA A 27 0.41 4.11 -12.86
N ARG A 28 -0.19 5.20 -12.35
CA ARG A 28 -0.02 5.65 -10.96
C ARG A 28 -0.47 4.58 -9.96
N ARG A 29 -1.64 3.96 -10.16
CA ARG A 29 -2.13 2.87 -9.28
C ARG A 29 -1.18 1.68 -9.26
N THR A 30 -0.67 1.28 -10.42
CA THR A 30 0.28 0.16 -10.55
C THR A 30 1.60 0.48 -9.87
N PHE A 31 2.11 1.70 -10.06
CA PHE A 31 3.35 2.16 -9.43
C PHE A 31 3.21 2.20 -7.91
N THR A 32 2.14 2.80 -7.37
CA THR A 32 1.93 2.86 -5.92
C THR A 32 1.81 1.46 -5.33
N ARG A 33 1.10 0.55 -6.01
CA ARG A 33 0.98 -0.85 -5.55
C ARG A 33 2.35 -1.53 -5.46
N ARG A 34 3.16 -1.45 -6.52
CA ARG A 34 4.51 -2.04 -6.53
C ARG A 34 5.39 -1.42 -5.45
N ARG A 35 5.31 -0.10 -5.26
CA ARG A 35 6.04 0.61 -4.20
C ARG A 35 5.67 0.10 -2.80
N THR A 36 4.38 -0.10 -2.53
CA THR A 36 3.92 -0.69 -1.26
C THR A 36 4.44 -2.10 -1.06
N GLU A 37 4.39 -2.95 -2.09
CA GLU A 37 4.91 -4.32 -2.04
C GLU A 37 6.42 -4.33 -1.73
N PHE A 38 7.21 -3.46 -2.36
CA PHE A 38 8.63 -3.31 -2.07
C PHE A 38 8.91 -2.80 -0.65
N GLN A 39 8.13 -1.83 -0.15
CA GLN A 39 8.29 -1.34 1.22
C GLN A 39 7.96 -2.42 2.25
N LEU A 40 6.88 -3.19 2.06
CA LEU A 40 6.54 -4.32 2.93
C LEU A 40 7.66 -5.36 2.96
N LEU A 41 8.24 -5.67 1.80
CA LEU A 41 9.37 -6.59 1.70
C LEU A 41 10.62 -6.06 2.40
N ALA A 42 10.93 -4.77 2.23
CA ALA A 42 12.07 -4.13 2.88
C ALA A 42 11.94 -4.16 4.41
N VAL A 43 10.76 -3.80 4.93
CA VAL A 43 10.45 -3.86 6.37
C VAL A 43 10.52 -5.30 6.87
N HIS A 44 10.00 -6.27 6.11
CA HIS A 44 10.12 -7.69 6.43
C HIS A 44 11.60 -8.13 6.56
N ALA A 45 12.44 -7.76 5.60
CA ALA A 45 13.87 -8.08 5.62
C ALA A 45 14.58 -7.45 6.83
N ALA A 46 14.21 -6.21 7.18
CA ALA A 46 14.73 -5.54 8.36
C ALA A 46 14.31 -6.23 9.66
N ILE A 47 13.05 -6.64 9.79
CA ILE A 47 12.55 -7.42 10.95
C ILE A 47 13.33 -8.72 11.09
N ARG A 48 13.61 -9.39 9.97
CA ARG A 48 14.44 -10.61 9.99
C ARG A 48 15.87 -10.33 10.44
N ARG A 49 16.49 -9.26 9.94
CA ARG A 49 17.82 -8.85 10.38
C ARG A 49 17.84 -8.54 11.89
N TYR A 50 16.86 -7.80 12.38
CA TYR A 50 16.74 -7.48 13.81
C TYR A 50 16.60 -8.74 14.65
N ARG A 51 15.76 -9.69 14.21
CA ARG A 51 15.60 -10.98 14.89
C ARG A 51 16.90 -11.77 14.94
N TRP A 52 17.67 -11.80 13.86
CA TRP A 52 18.97 -12.48 13.87
C TRP A 52 19.95 -11.80 14.84
N GLN A 53 19.95 -10.47 14.92
CA GLN A 53 20.89 -9.76 15.79
C GLN A 53 20.54 -9.83 17.27
N ASN A 54 19.25 -9.97 17.63
CA ASN A 54 18.78 -9.84 19.00
C ASN A 54 18.04 -11.08 19.52
N ASP A 55 17.96 -12.15 18.72
CA ASP A 55 17.17 -13.37 18.97
C ASP A 55 15.69 -13.14 19.32
N ARG A 56 15.16 -11.95 19.03
CA ARG A 56 13.78 -11.54 19.34
C ARG A 56 13.17 -10.67 18.24
N LEU A 57 11.85 -10.69 18.13
CA LEU A 57 11.14 -9.75 17.26
C LEU A 57 11.17 -8.34 17.86
N PRO A 58 11.18 -7.28 17.04
CA PRO A 58 11.04 -5.91 17.52
C PRO A 58 9.64 -5.73 18.10
N GLU A 59 9.52 -4.99 19.22
CA GLU A 59 8.21 -4.68 19.79
C GLU A 59 7.49 -3.61 18.96
N ARG A 60 8.27 -2.74 18.31
CA ARG A 60 7.77 -1.64 17.49
C ARG A 60 8.54 -1.49 16.19
N LEU A 61 7.89 -0.94 15.16
CA LEU A 61 8.56 -0.71 13.87
C LEU A 61 9.62 0.39 13.95
N GLU A 62 9.48 1.30 14.90
CA GLU A 62 10.45 2.38 15.14
C GLU A 62 11.84 1.84 15.53
N ASP A 63 11.91 0.65 16.11
CA ASP A 63 13.17 0.00 16.53
C ASP A 63 14.07 -0.38 15.34
N LEU A 64 13.53 -0.42 14.12
CA LEU A 64 14.26 -0.86 12.92
C LEU A 64 15.07 0.25 12.23
N VAL A 65 14.96 1.51 12.65
CA VAL A 65 15.69 2.68 12.08
C VAL A 65 15.54 2.75 10.54
N LEU A 66 14.31 2.57 10.04
CA LEU A 66 14.00 2.49 8.61
C LEU A 66 13.55 3.82 7.99
N ASN A 67 13.51 4.90 8.77
CA ASN A 67 13.09 6.25 8.36
C ASN A 67 11.80 6.21 7.50
N ASP A 68 11.84 6.81 6.31
CA ASP A 68 10.71 6.98 5.39
C ASP A 68 10.12 5.67 4.85
N LEU A 69 10.76 4.52 5.07
CA LEU A 69 10.25 3.22 4.62
C LEU A 69 9.08 2.72 5.47
N LEU A 70 8.85 3.31 6.65
CA LEU A 70 7.75 2.94 7.53
C LEU A 70 6.41 3.58 7.14
N ALA A 71 6.42 4.59 6.26
CA ALA A 71 5.21 5.29 5.83
C ALA A 71 4.55 4.60 4.62
N ASP A 72 3.25 4.35 4.73
CA ASP A 72 2.39 3.84 3.67
C ASP A 72 2.27 4.88 2.54
N PRO A 73 2.57 4.55 1.27
CA PRO A 73 2.53 5.50 0.17
C PRO A 73 1.10 5.92 -0.21
N TYR A 74 0.06 5.23 0.27
CA TYR A 74 -1.33 5.60 0.08
C TYR A 74 -1.82 6.65 1.08
N THR A 75 -1.49 6.47 2.37
CA THR A 75 -2.05 7.29 3.47
C THR A 75 -1.02 8.17 4.17
N GLN A 76 0.27 7.99 3.89
CA GLN A 76 1.39 8.57 4.65
C GLN A 76 1.39 8.20 6.13
N GLN A 77 0.60 7.19 6.52
CA GLN A 77 0.54 6.68 7.89
C GLN A 77 1.54 5.53 8.07
N PRO A 78 2.02 5.29 9.29
CA PRO A 78 2.88 4.15 9.56
C PRO A 78 2.21 2.83 9.19
N LEU A 79 3.00 1.89 8.66
CA LEU A 79 2.56 0.51 8.39
C LEU A 79 2.04 -0.15 9.67
N GLN A 80 1.03 -1.00 9.53
CA GLN A 80 0.47 -1.72 10.67
C GLN A 80 1.30 -2.97 10.93
N TYR A 81 1.82 -3.08 12.14
CA TYR A 81 2.61 -4.21 12.61
C TYR A 81 1.99 -4.79 13.88
N LYS A 82 1.83 -6.11 13.91
CA LYS A 82 1.32 -6.82 15.08
C LYS A 82 2.03 -8.15 15.23
N VAL A 83 2.68 -8.36 16.37
CA VAL A 83 3.20 -9.67 16.75
C VAL A 83 2.03 -10.58 17.13
N THR A 84 1.95 -11.76 16.50
CA THR A 84 0.84 -12.71 16.71
C THR A 84 1.29 -13.97 17.44
N GLY A 85 2.60 -14.18 17.58
CA GLY A 85 3.19 -15.33 18.27
C GLY A 85 4.69 -15.11 18.50
N ALA A 86 5.37 -16.13 19.04
CA ALA A 86 6.79 -16.03 19.38
C ALA A 86 7.69 -15.74 18.16
N THR A 87 7.30 -16.21 16.98
CA THR A 87 8.07 -16.08 15.73
C THR A 87 7.24 -15.56 14.55
N THR A 88 5.96 -15.26 14.79
CA THR A 88 5.01 -14.82 13.78
C THR A 88 4.56 -13.38 14.01
N TYR A 89 4.42 -12.64 12.92
CA TYR A 89 3.87 -11.30 12.94
C TYR A 89 3.04 -11.05 11.68
N LEU A 90 2.14 -10.08 11.79
CA LEU A 90 1.37 -9.54 10.71
C LEU A 90 1.93 -8.17 10.35
N LEU A 91 2.22 -7.96 9.06
CA LEU A 91 2.57 -6.67 8.51
C LEU A 91 1.59 -6.32 7.39
N SER A 92 0.93 -5.16 7.49
CA SER A 92 -0.08 -4.73 6.52
C SER A 92 -0.03 -3.23 6.25
N SER A 93 -0.29 -2.89 4.99
CA SER A 93 -0.58 -1.51 4.55
C SER A 93 -2.10 -1.30 4.54
N VAL A 94 -2.53 -0.07 4.82
CA VAL A 94 -3.96 0.33 4.77
C VAL A 94 -4.50 0.21 3.35
N GLY A 95 -3.63 0.44 2.36
CA GLY A 95 -3.98 0.36 0.95
C GLY A 95 -4.78 1.58 0.46
N PRO A 96 -5.21 1.59 -0.81
CA PRO A 96 -5.98 2.69 -1.36
C PRO A 96 -7.37 2.74 -0.70
N LEU A 97 -7.75 3.91 -0.16
CA LEU A 97 -9.11 4.19 0.29
C LEU A 97 -10.05 4.00 -0.92
N ARG A 98 -10.92 2.98 -0.90
CA ARG A 98 -11.98 2.87 -1.91
C ARG A 98 -12.95 4.02 -1.67
N ALA A 99 -13.10 4.90 -2.66
CA ALA A 99 -14.24 5.80 -2.71
C ALA A 99 -15.50 4.94 -2.66
N LEU A 100 -16.33 5.20 -1.65
CA LEU A 100 -17.48 4.41 -1.26
C LEU A 100 -18.65 4.74 -2.20
N ASP A 101 -18.58 4.30 -3.44
CA ASP A 101 -19.74 4.24 -4.33
C ASP A 101 -19.96 2.77 -4.67
N ASP A 102 -21.09 2.25 -4.19
CA ASP A 102 -21.71 0.93 -4.43
C ASP A 102 -21.76 -0.01 -3.21
N ASP A 103 -22.98 -0.48 -2.97
CA ASP A 103 -23.59 -0.78 -1.68
C ASP A 103 -23.31 -2.22 -1.23
N THR A 104 -22.04 -2.55 -1.02
CA THR A 104 -21.65 -3.82 -0.36
C THR A 104 -20.57 -3.60 0.69
N VAL A 105 -21.02 -3.49 1.94
CA VAL A 105 -20.17 -3.66 3.11
C VAL A 105 -19.67 -5.10 3.12
N SER A 106 -18.44 -5.32 2.64
CA SER A 106 -17.63 -6.48 3.05
C SER A 106 -16.47 -5.97 3.88
N ALA A 107 -16.62 -6.16 5.19
CA ALA A 107 -15.55 -6.05 6.15
C ALA A 107 -14.28 -6.77 5.65
N GLY A 108 -13.14 -6.09 5.76
CA GLY A 108 -11.83 -6.76 5.78
C GLY A 108 -11.35 -7.31 4.44
N THR A 109 -11.19 -6.48 3.41
CA THR A 109 -10.28 -6.84 2.31
C THR A 109 -8.94 -6.15 2.52
N VAL A 110 -8.14 -6.69 3.45
CA VAL A 110 -6.72 -6.39 3.58
C VAL A 110 -6.01 -7.06 2.41
N ARG A 111 -5.96 -6.39 1.26
CA ARG A 111 -5.38 -6.96 0.02
C ARG A 111 -3.86 -7.02 0.03
N ASN A 112 -3.21 -6.32 0.97
CA ASN A 112 -1.76 -6.22 1.08
C ASN A 112 -1.28 -6.55 2.51
N SER A 113 -1.80 -7.63 3.11
CA SER A 113 -1.20 -8.21 4.31
C SER A 113 -0.27 -9.35 3.91
N ILE A 114 0.94 -9.31 4.45
CA ILE A 114 1.84 -10.45 4.39
C ILE A 114 1.77 -11.11 5.77
N THR A 115 1.01 -12.20 5.85
CA THR A 115 1.03 -13.13 6.98
C THR A 115 1.94 -14.27 6.58
N LEU A 116 3.10 -14.42 7.24
CA LEU A 116 4.01 -15.53 6.95
C LEU A 116 4.01 -16.54 8.10
N PRO A 117 3.98 -17.85 7.79
CA PRO A 117 4.08 -18.89 8.80
C PRO A 117 5.46 -18.85 9.47
N PRO A 118 5.55 -19.36 10.72
CA PRO A 118 6.84 -19.56 11.34
C PRO A 118 7.60 -20.61 10.52
N ILE A 119 8.83 -20.29 10.10
CA ILE A 119 9.72 -21.28 9.48
C ILE A 119 9.98 -22.34 10.56
N SER A 120 9.52 -23.57 10.35
CA SER A 120 9.93 -24.72 11.13
C SER A 120 11.44 -24.85 11.03
N ASP A 121 12.13 -24.88 12.18
CA ASP A 121 13.58 -25.03 12.31
C ASP A 121 14.09 -26.21 11.47
N GLY A 122 14.59 -25.92 10.26
CA GLY A 122 15.00 -26.94 9.28
C GLY A 122 16.25 -26.57 8.49
N TRP A 123 16.94 -25.49 8.87
CA TRP A 123 18.24 -25.12 8.29
C TRP A 123 19.21 -24.88 9.46
N ARG A 124 19.70 -25.98 10.02
CA ARG A 124 20.95 -25.99 10.79
C ARG A 124 22.12 -26.08 9.82
#